data_AF-A0A7S1KV40-F1
#
_entry.id   AF-A0A7S1KV40-F1
#
_cell.length_a   1.000
_cell.length_b   1.000
_cell.length_c   1.000
_cell.angle_alpha   90.00
_cell.angle_beta   90.00
_cell.angle_gamma   90.00
#
_symmetry.space_group_name_H-M   'P 1'
#
loop_
_entity.id
_entity.type
_entity.pdbx_description
1 polymer ?
#
loop_
_entity_poly.entity_id
_entity_poly.type
_entity_poly.pdbx_seq_one_letter_code
_entity_poly.pdbx_strand_id
1 'polypeptide(L)'
;AITSSIKESKMMQMLIMLATSNWVRAGIIIAFNVLIPAGFALAYLNQKVRKLRGKATSDGQLTDGADKILKSLQYWNWGNILIKVNLLCMVYFLFFIGVSKWTYVFLSWLNHTLLELDLGVV
;
A
#
# COMPACT_ATOMS: atom_id res chain seq x y z
N ALA A 1 18.44 -9.53 24.87
CA ALA A 1 19.85 -9.54 24.41
C ALA A 1 20.01 -9.34 22.90
N ILE A 2 19.09 -9.78 22.04
CA ILE A 2 19.21 -9.60 20.56
C ILE A 2 18.77 -8.20 20.09
N THR A 3 17.99 -7.46 20.88
CA THR A 3 17.48 -6.12 20.52
C THR A 3 18.44 -4.95 20.79
N SER A 4 19.58 -5.18 21.44
CA SER A 4 20.57 -4.12 21.72
C SER A 4 21.64 -3.97 20.63
N SER A 5 22.04 -5.05 19.94
CA SER A 5 23.07 -4.97 18.87
C SER A 5 22.57 -4.45 17.52
N ILE A 6 21.25 -4.31 17.32
CA ILE A 6 20.72 -3.79 16.06
C ILE A 6 20.47 -2.26 16.12
N LYS A 7 20.77 -1.63 17.27
CA LYS A 7 20.59 -0.18 17.46
C LYS A 7 21.67 0.69 16.81
N GLU A 8 22.75 0.14 16.24
CA GLU A 8 23.89 0.94 15.80
C GLU A 8 23.92 1.32 14.31
N SER A 9 23.12 0.70 13.45
CA SER A 9 23.10 1.13 12.05
C SER A 9 22.19 2.35 11.86
N LYS A 10 22.81 3.50 11.53
CA LYS A 10 22.09 4.72 11.13
C LYS A 10 21.07 4.42 10.02
N MET A 11 21.36 3.47 9.12
CA MET A 11 20.42 2.99 8.10
C MET A 11 19.17 2.37 8.71
N MET A 12 19.27 1.47 9.69
CA MET A 12 18.08 0.85 10.27
C MET A 12 17.25 1.84 11.09
N GLN A 13 17.90 2.80 11.76
CA GLN A 13 17.18 3.89 12.42
C GLN A 13 16.44 4.78 11.40
N MET A 14 17.07 5.04 10.24
CA MET A 14 16.47 5.80 9.14
C MET A 14 15.32 5.03 8.48
N LEU A 15 15.44 3.72 8.31
CA LEU A 15 14.38 2.84 7.82
C LEU A 15 13.20 2.78 8.80
N ILE A 16 13.46 2.74 10.11
CA ILE A 16 12.41 2.81 11.13
C ILE A 16 11.73 4.18 11.11
N MET A 17 12.49 5.28 10.99
CA MET A 17 11.93 6.63 10.84
C MET A 17 11.09 6.78 9.56
N LEU A 18 11.56 6.23 8.43
CA LEU A 18 10.82 6.20 7.17
C LEU A 18 9.55 5.36 7.31
N ALA A 19 9.63 4.15 7.87
CA ALA A 19 8.48 3.27 8.07
C ALA A 19 7.43 3.86 9.04
N THR A 20 7.86 4.70 9.99
CA THR A 20 6.96 5.41 10.91
C THR A 20 6.38 6.69 10.28
N SER A 21 6.88 7.12 9.13
CA SER A 21 6.38 8.29 8.41
C SER A 21 4.95 8.08 7.95
N ASN A 22 4.12 9.11 8.12
CA ASN A 22 2.74 9.12 7.64
C ASN A 22 2.65 8.94 6.11
N TRP A 23 3.73 9.21 5.37
CA TRP A 23 3.84 8.92 3.93
C TRP A 23 3.88 7.42 3.63
N VAL A 24 4.64 6.65 4.41
CA VAL A 24 4.71 5.19 4.23
C VAL A 24 3.39 4.55 4.67
N ARG A 25 2.80 5.01 5.78
CA ARG A 25 1.46 4.58 6.20
C ARG A 25 0.39 4.85 5.14
N ALA A 26 0.42 6.03 4.52
CA ALA A 26 -0.46 6.36 3.40
C ALA A 26 -0.24 5.43 2.20
N GLY A 27 1.01 5.16 1.83
CA GLY A 27 1.35 4.22 0.76
C GLY A 27 0.84 2.79 1.03
N ILE A 28 0.98 2.29 2.27
CA ILE A 28 0.46 0.97 2.68
C ILE A 28 -1.06 0.93 2.55
N ILE A 29 -1.76 1.98 2.98
CA ILE A 29 -3.23 2.03 2.88
C ILE A 29 -3.68 2.02 1.41
N ILE A 30 -2.99 2.75 0.53
CA ILE A 30 -3.30 2.74 -0.91
C ILE A 30 -3.04 1.36 -1.51
N ALA A 31 -1.86 0.78 -1.26
CA ALA A 31 -1.44 -0.49 -1.86
C ALA A 31 -2.26 -1.69 -1.35
N PHE A 32 -2.65 -1.68 -0.07
CA PHE A 32 -3.35 -2.79 0.58
C PHE A 32 -4.78 -2.43 1.01
N ASN A 33 -5.43 -1.49 0.33
CA ASN A 33 -6.78 -1.01 0.67
C ASN A 33 -7.83 -2.13 0.81
N VAL A 34 -7.78 -3.15 -0.05
CA VAL A 34 -8.68 -4.32 -0.02
C VAL A 34 -8.11 -5.45 0.83
N LEU A 35 -6.79 -5.63 0.80
CA LEU A 35 -6.10 -6.72 1.48
C LEU A 35 -6.09 -6.53 3.01
N ILE A 36 -6.04 -5.30 3.52
CA ILE A 36 -6.09 -5.02 4.96
C ILE A 36 -7.44 -5.48 5.55
N PRO A 37 -8.61 -5.00 5.07
CA PRO A 37 -9.91 -5.49 5.54
C PRO A 37 -10.08 -7.00 5.36
N ALA A 38 -9.67 -7.56 4.20
CA ALA A 38 -9.75 -8.98 3.93
C ALA A 38 -8.91 -9.81 4.92
N GLY A 39 -7.69 -9.35 5.24
CA GLY A 39 -6.82 -9.98 6.23
C GLY A 39 -7.42 -9.98 7.63
N PHE A 40 -8.06 -8.89 8.06
CA PHE A 40 -8.79 -8.84 9.32
C PHE A 40 -10.02 -9.75 9.33
N ALA A 41 -10.77 -9.82 8.23
CA ALA A 41 -11.90 -10.73 8.08
C ALA A 41 -11.45 -12.21 8.18
N LEU A 42 -10.35 -12.57 7.51
CA LEU A 42 -9.76 -13.90 7.62
C LEU A 42 -9.25 -14.20 9.04
N ALA A 43 -8.63 -13.24 9.71
CA ALA A 43 -8.20 -13.40 11.10
C ALA A 43 -9.38 -13.63 12.06
N TYR A 44 -10.51 -12.98 11.81
CA TYR A 44 -11.76 -13.20 12.55
C TYR A 44 -12.34 -14.60 12.28
N LEU A 45 -12.44 -15.00 11.01
CA LEU A 45 -12.93 -16.33 10.62
C LEU A 45 -12.05 -17.44 11.20
N ASN A 46 -10.72 -17.29 11.11
CA ASN A 46 -9.77 -18.23 11.70
C ASN A 46 -9.95 -18.34 13.21
N GLN A 47 -10.13 -17.22 13.91
CA GLN A 47 -10.37 -17.24 15.35
C GLN A 47 -11.70 -17.91 15.70
N LYS A 48 -12.76 -17.65 14.92
CA LYS A 48 -14.06 -18.31 15.06
C LYS A 48 -13.95 -19.84 14.88
N VAL A 49 -13.22 -20.29 13.87
CA VAL A 49 -12.97 -21.73 13.63
C VAL A 49 -12.14 -22.34 14.76
N ARG A 50 -11.13 -21.63 15.30
CA ARG A 50 -10.34 -22.11 16.44
C ARG A 50 -11.17 -22.26 17.71
N LYS A 51 -12.10 -21.33 17.98
CA LYS A 51 -13.05 -21.41 19.09
C LYS A 51 -13.98 -22.62 18.93
N LEU A 52 -14.55 -22.81 17.73
CA LEU A 52 -15.40 -23.98 17.43
C LEU A 52 -14.65 -25.32 17.58
N ARG A 53 -13.33 -25.33 17.35
CA ARG A 53 -12.48 -26.52 17.52
C ARG A 53 -11.92 -26.69 18.94
N GLY A 54 -12.24 -25.81 19.89
CA GLY A 54 -11.68 -25.83 21.25
C GLY A 54 -10.16 -25.58 21.32
N LYS A 55 -9.56 -25.04 20.26
CA LYS A 55 -8.10 -24.75 20.16
C LYS A 55 -7.80 -23.25 20.29
N ALA A 56 -8.75 -22.47 20.81
CA ALA A 56 -8.56 -21.05 21.03
C ALA A 56 -7.79 -20.82 22.34
N THR A 57 -6.65 -20.14 22.25
CA THR A 57 -5.81 -19.76 23.40
C THR A 57 -6.29 -18.46 24.05
N SER A 58 -7.14 -17.71 23.35
CA SER A 58 -7.54 -16.35 23.67
C SER A 58 -9.04 -16.18 23.40
N ASP A 59 -9.75 -15.54 24.32
CA ASP A 59 -11.18 -15.23 24.18
C ASP A 59 -11.46 -14.07 23.22
N GLY A 60 -10.42 -13.45 22.64
CA GLY A 60 -10.56 -12.40 21.64
C GLY A 60 -11.35 -12.84 20.39
N GLN A 61 -11.95 -11.86 19.70
CA GLN A 61 -12.64 -12.06 18.42
C GLN A 61 -11.67 -12.19 17.24
N LEU A 62 -10.45 -11.66 17.39
CA LEU A 62 -9.38 -11.71 16.41
C LEU A 62 -8.26 -12.62 16.91
N THR A 63 -7.43 -13.09 15.97
CA THR A 63 -6.17 -13.76 16.32
C THR A 63 -5.24 -12.77 17.03
N ASP A 64 -4.45 -13.21 18.02
CA ASP A 64 -3.60 -12.34 18.84
C ASP A 64 -2.65 -11.43 18.04
N GLY A 65 -2.18 -11.90 16.88
CA GLY A 65 -1.37 -11.09 15.96
C GLY A 65 -2.16 -9.93 15.34
N ALA A 66 -3.39 -10.18 14.91
CA ALA A 66 -4.27 -9.15 14.34
C ALA A 66 -4.73 -8.15 15.41
N ASP A 67 -4.97 -8.60 16.64
CA ASP A 67 -5.36 -7.73 17.75
C ASP A 67 -4.24 -6.73 18.12
N LYS A 68 -2.97 -7.18 18.11
CA LYS A 68 -1.81 -6.29 18.30
C LYS A 68 -1.71 -5.22 17.21
N ILE A 69 -1.96 -5.59 15.95
CA ILE A 69 -1.95 -4.65 14.83
C ILE A 69 -3.10 -3.64 14.97
N LEU A 70 -4.30 -4.11 15.33
CA LEU A 70 -5.47 -3.25 15.54
C LEU A 70 -5.22 -2.23 16.66
N LYS A 71 -4.62 -2.64 17.77
CA LYS A 71 -4.20 -1.75 18.86
C LYS A 71 -3.16 -0.72 18.39
N SER A 72 -2.21 -1.12 17.54
CA SER A 72 -1.24 -0.17 16.96
C SER A 72 -1.90 0.87 16.05
N LEU A 73 -2.89 0.46 15.25
CA LEU A 73 -3.64 1.31 14.34
C LEU A 73 -4.43 2.42 15.04
N GLN A 74 -4.86 2.20 16.30
CA GLN A 74 -5.58 3.22 17.07
C GLN A 74 -4.73 4.47 17.37
N TYR A 75 -3.42 4.32 17.45
CA TYR A 75 -2.49 5.43 17.72
C TYR A 75 -2.07 6.20 16.46
N TRP A 76 -2.58 5.81 15.29
CA TRP A 76 -2.23 6.48 14.04
C TRP A 76 -2.98 7.80 13.91
N ASN A 77 -2.30 8.84 13.43
CA ASN A 77 -2.95 10.10 13.08
C ASN A 77 -3.67 9.95 11.73
N TRP A 78 -4.88 9.39 11.77
CA TRP A 78 -5.70 9.11 10.60
C TRP A 78 -5.96 10.35 9.73
N GLY A 79 -6.20 11.51 10.35
CA GLY A 79 -6.43 12.76 9.60
C GLY A 79 -5.25 13.11 8.70
N ASN A 80 -4.03 13.12 9.24
CA ASN A 80 -2.82 13.41 8.46
C ASN A 80 -2.53 12.34 7.41
N ILE A 81 -2.81 11.08 7.72
CA ILE A 81 -2.62 9.96 6.78
C ILE A 81 -3.60 10.05 5.62
N LEU A 82 -4.89 10.27 5.88
CA LEU A 82 -5.93 10.35 4.85
C LEU A 82 -5.74 11.56 3.92
N ILE A 83 -5.28 12.70 4.45
CA ILE A 83 -4.91 13.86 3.61
C ILE A 83 -3.79 13.49 2.64
N LYS A 84 -2.75 12.80 3.12
CA LYS A 84 -1.65 12.33 2.27
C LYS A 84 -2.10 11.28 1.26
N VAL A 85 -2.99 10.36 1.65
CA VAL A 85 -3.59 9.39 0.74
C VAL A 85 -4.31 10.13 -0.39
N ASN A 86 -5.17 11.10 -0.06
CA ASN A 86 -5.89 11.89 -1.06
C ASN A 86 -4.91 12.62 -2.00
N LEU A 87 -3.88 13.27 -1.45
CA LEU A 87 -2.85 13.93 -2.23
C LEU A 87 -2.14 12.97 -3.20
N LEU A 88 -1.75 11.78 -2.74
CA LEU A 88 -1.14 10.75 -3.58
C LEU A 88 -2.10 10.27 -4.69
N CYS A 89 -3.38 10.08 -4.36
CA CYS A 89 -4.39 9.69 -5.35
C CYS A 89 -4.58 10.77 -6.43
N MET A 90 -4.65 12.05 -6.04
CA MET A 90 -4.75 13.17 -6.98
C MET A 90 -3.52 13.26 -7.89
N VAL A 91 -2.31 13.14 -7.32
CA VAL A 91 -1.06 13.16 -8.10
C VAL A 91 -0.99 11.96 -9.05
N TYR A 92 -1.32 10.76 -8.59
CA TYR A 92 -1.35 9.56 -9.43
C TYR A 92 -2.33 9.71 -10.60
N PHE A 93 -3.54 10.21 -10.33
CA PHE A 93 -4.55 10.44 -11.36
C PHE A 93 -4.12 11.48 -12.39
N LEU A 94 -3.57 12.61 -11.94
CA LEU A 94 -3.02 13.64 -12.83
C LEU A 94 -1.88 13.09 -13.69
N PHE A 95 -0.98 12.32 -13.10
CA PHE A 95 0.11 11.67 -13.81
C PHE A 95 -0.41 10.67 -14.86
N PHE A 96 -1.41 9.85 -14.50
CA PHE A 96 -2.02 8.89 -15.41
C PHE A 96 -2.69 9.57 -16.62
N ILE A 97 -3.45 10.66 -16.39
CA ILE A 97 -4.04 11.45 -17.48
C ILE A 97 -2.94 12.07 -18.34
N GLY A 98 -1.92 12.67 -17.70
CA GLY A 98 -0.79 13.28 -18.38
C GLY A 98 -0.10 12.28 -19.31
N VAL A 99 0.34 11.14 -18.78
CA VAL A 99 0.96 10.07 -19.56
C VAL A 99 0.04 9.61 -20.69
N SER A 100 -1.24 9.37 -20.42
CA SER A 100 -2.19 8.94 -21.45
C SER A 100 -2.26 9.93 -22.61
N LYS A 101 -2.42 11.24 -22.32
CA LYS A 101 -2.48 12.28 -23.35
C LYS A 101 -1.16 12.40 -24.12
N TRP A 102 -0.04 12.32 -23.43
CA TRP A 102 1.29 12.30 -24.06
C TRP A 102 1.47 11.11 -24.99
N THR A 103 1.05 9.92 -24.57
CA THR A 103 1.07 8.71 -25.40
C THR A 103 0.21 8.88 -26.64
N TYR A 104 -0.98 9.49 -26.54
CA TYR A 104 -1.82 9.77 -27.71
C TYR A 104 -1.16 10.75 -28.69
N VAL A 105 -0.56 11.83 -28.20
CA VAL A 105 0.17 12.78 -29.06
C VAL A 105 1.35 12.10 -29.75
N PHE A 106 2.11 11.29 -29.01
CA PHE A 106 3.23 10.53 -29.55
C PHE A 106 2.78 9.55 -30.64
N LEU A 107 1.70 8.79 -30.40
CA LEU A 107 1.15 7.86 -31.39
C LEU A 107 0.59 8.58 -32.62
N SER A 108 -0.05 9.74 -32.44
CA SER A 108 -0.55 10.55 -33.55
C SER A 108 0.59 11.09 -34.42
N TRP A 109 1.67 11.58 -33.79
CA TRP A 109 2.86 12.03 -34.50
C TRP A 109 3.53 10.87 -35.25
N LEU A 110 3.70 9.73 -34.58
CA LEU A 110 4.29 8.53 -35.17
C LEU A 110 3.49 8.04 -36.39
N ASN A 111 2.15 8.08 -36.31
CA ASN A 111 1.28 7.74 -37.44
C ASN A 111 1.49 8.69 -38.62
N HIS A 112 1.64 9.99 -38.38
CA HIS A 112 1.92 10.96 -39.45
C HIS A 112 3.27 10.67 -40.12
N THR A 113 4.33 10.46 -39.32
CA THR A 113 5.67 10.18 -39.84
C THR A 113 5.72 8.86 -40.62
N LEU A 114 4.96 7.84 -40.20
CA LEU A 114 4.83 6.59 -40.94
C LEU A 114 4.05 6.72 -42.25
N LEU A 115 3.12 7.67 -42.36
CA LEU A 115 2.43 7.95 -43.63
C LEU A 115 3.32 8.73 -44.60
N GLU A 116 4.23 9.57 -44.09
CA GLU A 116 5.23 10.28 -44.89
C GLU A 116 6.37 9.36 -45.34
N LEU A 117 6.74 8.40 -44.50
CA LEU A 117 7.58 7.28 -44.88
C LEU A 117 6.71 6.28 -45.66
N ASP A 118 6.48 6.57 -46.94
CA ASP A 118 6.01 5.56 -47.89
C ASP A 118 7.05 4.42 -47.92
N LEU A 119 6.92 3.48 -46.97
CA LEU A 119 7.49 2.15 -47.06
C LEU A 119 6.68 1.47 -48.15
N GLY A 120 7.00 1.83 -49.40
CA GLY A 120 6.35 1.35 -50.60
C GLY A 120 6.21 -0.16 -50.53
N VAL A 121 5.03 -0.62 -50.16
CA VAL A 121 4.57 -1.97 -50.44
C VAL A 121 4.22 -1.93 -51.92
N VAL A 122 5.18 -2.36 -52.73
CA VAL A 122 4.89 -3.15 -53.94
C VAL A 122 4.32 -4.49 -53.49
#